data_AF-A0A0F4VK68-F1
#
_entry.id   AF-A0A0F4VK68-F1
#
_cell.length_a   1.000
_cell.length_b   1.000
_cell.length_c   1.000
_cell.angle_alpha   90.00
_cell.angle_beta   90.00
_cell.angle_gamma   90.00
#
_symmetry.space_group_name_H-M   'P 1'
#
loop_
_entity.id
_entity.type
_entity.pdbx_description
1 polymer ?
#
loop_
_entity_poly.entity_id
_entity_poly.type
_entity_poly.pdbx_seq_one_letter_code
_entity_poly.pdbx_strand_id
1 'polypeptide(L)'
;MRIISSTSVNPHNYIVKKLLREDLYYRLALVPILVPSLVERKEDIPLLVEHLIYQICRRIEVYPRRISDDVMAILQSYDWPGNVRELKSYLAKVIFFMRDKDPKLDITIDMLAGDISQFLPIVPIVHNQHIMNLSLREAREVFEKTI
;
A
#
# COMPACT_ATOMS: atom_id res chain seq x y z
N MET A 1 -14.59 -20.22 26.79
CA MET A 1 -14.44 -18.85 26.24
C MET A 1 -13.01 -18.68 25.78
N ARG A 2 -12.75 -18.17 24.56
CA ARG A 2 -11.40 -17.91 24.05
C ARG A 2 -11.25 -16.40 23.83
N ILE A 3 -10.16 -15.81 24.33
CA ILE A 3 -9.90 -14.37 24.25
C ILE A 3 -8.79 -14.13 23.22
N ILE A 4 -8.98 -13.15 22.35
CA ILE A 4 -7.98 -12.67 21.39
C ILE A 4 -7.89 -11.15 21.56
N SER A 5 -6.67 -10.62 21.63
CA SER A 5 -6.40 -9.19 21.76
C SER A 5 -5.32 -8.78 20.76
N SER A 6 -5.33 -7.52 20.34
CA SER A 6 -4.37 -6.95 19.39
C SER A 6 -4.02 -5.52 19.78
N THR A 7 -2.75 -5.13 19.60
CA THR A 7 -2.28 -3.75 19.83
C THR A 7 -1.42 -3.30 18.65
N SER A 8 -1.61 -2.05 18.21
CA SER A 8 -0.75 -1.40 17.19
C SER A 8 0.44 -0.66 17.80
N VAL A 9 0.47 -0.53 19.13
CA VAL A 9 1.53 0.15 19.87
C VAL A 9 2.35 -0.86 20.66
N ASN A 10 3.62 -0.54 20.88
CA ASN A 10 4.51 -1.37 21.68
C ASN A 10 3.96 -1.44 23.14
N PRO A 11 3.55 -2.63 23.62
CA PRO A 11 2.93 -2.77 24.94
C PRO A 11 3.90 -2.46 26.08
N HIS A 12 5.20 -2.74 25.93
CA HIS A 12 6.20 -2.44 26.94
C HIS A 12 6.32 -0.93 27.19
N ASN A 13 6.28 -0.11 26.14
CA ASN A 13 6.28 1.35 26.29
C ASN A 13 5.05 1.86 27.06
N TYR A 14 3.92 1.18 26.92
CA TYR A 14 2.67 1.55 27.60
C TYR A 14 2.64 1.09 29.05
N ILE A 15 3.28 -0.03 29.37
CA ILE A 15 3.48 -0.49 30.76
C ILE A 15 4.35 0.53 31.52
N VAL A 16 5.47 0.96 30.93
CA VAL A 16 6.37 1.97 31.53
C VAL A 16 5.63 3.29 31.78
N LYS A 17 4.75 3.71 30.85
CA LYS A 17 3.92 4.92 30.99
C LYS A 17 2.70 4.74 31.93
N LYS A 18 2.54 3.57 32.58
CA LYS A 18 1.37 3.21 33.40
C LYS A 18 0.02 3.31 32.67
N LEU A 19 0.04 3.26 31.33
CA LEU A 19 -1.16 3.24 30.49
C LEU A 19 -1.69 1.82 30.28
N LEU A 20 -0.85 0.80 30.49
CA LEU A 20 -1.21 -0.60 30.44
C LEU A 20 -0.85 -1.30 31.75
N ARG A 21 -1.80 -2.04 32.29
CA ARG A 21 -1.60 -2.90 33.46
C ARG A 21 -0.69 -4.07 33.12
N GLU A 22 0.41 -4.19 33.85
CA GLU A 22 1.43 -5.22 33.65
C GLU A 22 0.86 -6.64 33.83
N ASP A 23 0.05 -6.84 34.88
CA ASP A 23 -0.60 -8.12 35.18
C ASP A 23 -1.57 -8.56 34.07
N LEU A 24 -2.25 -7.60 33.42
CA LEU A 24 -3.10 -7.88 32.27
C LEU A 24 -2.28 -8.28 31.04
N TYR A 25 -1.17 -7.57 30.79
CA TYR A 25 -0.29 -7.88 29.65
C TYR A 25 0.23 -9.32 29.73
N TYR A 26 0.79 -9.74 30.87
CA TYR A 26 1.33 -11.09 31.00
C TYR A 26 0.27 -12.20 30.93
N ARG A 27 -1.00 -11.91 31.29
CA ARG A 27 -2.10 -12.86 31.10
C ARG A 27 -2.53 -12.99 29.64
N LEU A 28 -2.42 -11.92 28.85
CA LEU A 28 -2.82 -11.89 27.44
C LEU A 28 -1.68 -12.34 26.51
N ALA A 29 -0.44 -12.01 26.83
CA ALA A 29 0.73 -12.21 25.98
C ALA A 29 1.40 -13.59 26.14
N LEU A 30 0.61 -14.64 26.42
CA LEU A 30 1.12 -16.02 26.53
C LEU A 30 1.71 -16.53 25.22
N VAL A 31 1.07 -16.20 24.09
CA VAL A 31 1.52 -16.55 22.74
C VAL A 31 1.41 -15.30 21.87
N PRO A 32 2.45 -14.44 21.86
CA PRO A 32 2.44 -13.24 21.03
C PRO A 32 2.59 -13.62 19.56
N ILE A 33 1.69 -13.10 18.73
CA ILE A 33 1.79 -13.22 17.27
C ILE A 33 2.16 -11.85 16.73
N LEU A 34 3.40 -11.74 16.25
CA LEU A 34 3.87 -10.54 15.56
C LEU A 34 3.38 -10.57 14.12
N VAL A 35 2.67 -9.53 13.72
CA VAL A 35 2.23 -9.36 12.34
C VAL A 35 3.26 -8.48 11.63
N PRO A 36 4.03 -9.02 10.67
CA PRO A 36 5.02 -8.24 9.93
C PRO A 36 4.35 -7.14 9.11
N SER A 37 5.12 -6.08 8.84
CA SER A 37 4.67 -5.02 7.93
C SER A 37 4.57 -5.54 6.49
N LEU A 38 3.74 -4.91 5.67
CA LEU A 38 3.66 -5.22 4.25
C LEU A 38 5.02 -4.97 3.54
N VAL A 39 5.83 -4.03 4.03
CA VAL A 39 7.20 -3.78 3.54
C VAL A 39 8.08 -5.03 3.63
N GLU A 40 7.94 -5.79 4.72
CA GLU A 40 8.72 -7.00 4.98
C GLU A 40 8.23 -8.19 4.14
N ARG A 41 7.07 -8.05 3.48
CA ARG A 41 6.38 -9.11 2.73
C ARG A 41 5.84 -8.60 1.39
N LYS A 42 6.67 -7.86 0.66
CA LYS A 42 6.30 -7.32 -0.67
C LYS A 42 5.96 -8.42 -1.69
N GLU A 43 6.54 -9.61 -1.54
CA GLU A 43 6.27 -10.77 -2.40
C GLU A 43 4.82 -11.26 -2.32
N ASP A 44 4.10 -10.98 -1.23
CA ASP A 44 2.70 -11.35 -1.07
C ASP A 44 1.73 -10.32 -1.68
N ILE A 45 2.22 -9.15 -2.10
CA ILE A 45 1.40 -8.07 -2.67
C ILE A 45 0.56 -8.56 -3.86
N PRO A 46 1.10 -9.32 -4.85
CA PRO A 46 0.29 -9.78 -5.98
C PRO A 46 -0.94 -10.58 -5.55
N LEU A 47 -0.77 -11.57 -4.67
CA LEU A 47 -1.86 -12.40 -4.16
C LEU A 47 -2.86 -11.57 -3.33
N LEU A 48 -2.35 -10.66 -2.49
CA LEU A 48 -3.18 -9.76 -1.71
C LEU A 48 -4.02 -8.85 -2.62
N VAL A 49 -3.42 -8.30 -3.67
CA VAL A 49 -4.06 -7.41 -4.62
C VAL A 49 -5.20 -8.12 -5.35
N GLU A 50 -4.96 -9.32 -5.88
CA GLU A 50 -6.01 -10.12 -6.53
C GLU A 50 -7.20 -10.38 -5.57
N HIS A 51 -6.90 -10.79 -4.34
CA HIS A 51 -7.93 -11.03 -3.34
C HIS A 51 -8.70 -9.76 -2.97
N LEU A 52 -7.99 -8.64 -2.78
CA LEU A 52 -8.58 -7.36 -2.42
C LEU A 52 -9.46 -6.81 -3.54
N ILE A 53 -9.03 -6.90 -4.81
CA ILE A 53 -9.85 -6.50 -5.96
C ILE A 53 -11.13 -7.30 -5.96
N TYR A 54 -11.05 -8.62 -5.84
CA TYR A 54 -12.25 -9.47 -5.82
C TYR A 54 -13.21 -9.07 -4.68
N GLN A 55 -12.67 -8.86 -3.47
CA GLN A 55 -13.48 -8.41 -2.32
C GLN A 55 -14.13 -7.05 -2.55
N ILE A 56 -13.38 -6.09 -3.11
CA ILE A 56 -13.87 -4.74 -3.36
C ILE A 56 -14.94 -4.79 -4.44
N CYS A 57 -14.65 -5.38 -5.60
CA CYS A 57 -15.56 -5.49 -6.73
C CYS A 57 -16.90 -6.13 -6.33
N ARG A 58 -16.85 -7.21 -5.51
CA ARG A 58 -18.06 -7.84 -4.97
C ARG A 58 -18.89 -6.90 -4.08
N ARG A 59 -18.24 -5.98 -3.36
CA ARG A 59 -18.92 -5.04 -2.45
C ARG A 59 -19.60 -3.89 -3.18
N ILE A 60 -18.99 -3.40 -4.26
CA ILE A 60 -19.52 -2.28 -5.07
C ILE A 60 -20.24 -2.75 -6.33
N GLU A 61 -20.49 -4.06 -6.46
CA GLU A 61 -21.24 -4.71 -7.55
C GLU A 61 -20.67 -4.42 -8.95
N VAL A 62 -19.35 -4.46 -9.08
CA VAL A 62 -18.66 -4.32 -10.38
C VAL A 62 -17.90 -5.60 -10.74
N TYR A 63 -17.63 -5.79 -12.02
CA TYR A 63 -16.80 -6.91 -12.47
C TYR A 63 -15.35 -6.76 -12.00
N PRO A 64 -14.71 -7.84 -11.50
CA PRO A 64 -13.28 -7.82 -11.18
C PRO A 64 -12.46 -7.63 -12.46
N ARG A 65 -11.51 -6.70 -12.41
CA ARG A 65 -10.60 -6.36 -13.51
C ARG A 65 -9.21 -6.91 -13.21
N ARG A 66 -8.45 -7.23 -14.25
CA ARG A 66 -7.04 -7.56 -14.11
C ARG A 66 -6.21 -6.29 -13.99
N ILE A 67 -5.12 -6.40 -13.24
CA ILE A 67 -4.09 -5.37 -13.16
C ILE A 67 -2.97 -5.76 -14.11
N SER A 68 -2.51 -4.79 -14.92
CA SER A 68 -1.35 -4.98 -15.78
C SER A 68 -0.07 -5.17 -14.98
N ASP A 69 0.89 -5.90 -15.55
CA ASP A 69 2.16 -6.22 -14.88
C ASP A 69 2.94 -4.96 -14.47
N ASP A 70 2.88 -3.90 -15.27
CA ASP A 70 3.57 -2.64 -14.96
C ASP A 70 2.99 -1.96 -13.71
N VAL A 71 1.65 -1.99 -13.56
CA VAL A 71 0.99 -1.48 -12.35
C VAL A 71 1.33 -2.35 -11.15
N MET A 72 1.38 -3.68 -11.32
CA MET A 72 1.76 -4.60 -10.26
C MET A 72 3.21 -4.35 -9.78
N ALA A 73 4.13 -4.02 -10.69
CA ALA A 73 5.50 -3.65 -10.33
C ALA A 73 5.55 -2.37 -9.49
N ILE A 74 4.73 -1.36 -9.83
CA ILE A 74 4.62 -0.13 -9.03
C ILE A 74 4.06 -0.43 -7.64
N LEU A 75 3.00 -1.23 -7.55
CA LEU A 75 2.39 -1.62 -6.27
C LEU A 75 3.39 -2.33 -5.36
N GLN A 76 4.29 -3.15 -5.92
CA GLN A 76 5.37 -3.83 -5.18
C GLN A 76 6.52 -2.88 -4.79
N SER A 77 6.81 -1.86 -5.61
CA SER A 77 7.91 -0.93 -5.33
C SER A 77 7.62 -0.04 -4.12
N TYR A 78 6.35 0.29 -3.86
CA TYR A 78 5.95 1.20 -2.79
C TYR A 78 5.93 0.52 -1.40
N ASP A 79 6.28 1.28 -0.36
CA ASP A 79 6.42 0.75 1.00
C ASP A 79 5.09 0.61 1.75
N TRP A 80 4.04 1.34 1.36
CA TRP A 80 2.73 1.28 2.03
C TRP A 80 2.85 1.48 3.56
N PRO A 81 3.19 2.70 4.05
CA PRO A 81 3.29 2.97 5.49
C PRO A 81 2.01 2.64 6.28
N GLY A 82 0.83 2.67 5.64
CA GLY A 82 -0.43 2.21 6.20
C GLY A 82 -0.75 0.72 5.98
N ASN A 83 0.23 -0.07 5.55
CA ASN A 83 0.16 -1.50 5.24
C ASN A 83 -1.03 -1.84 4.32
N VAL A 84 -1.63 -3.01 4.55
CA VAL A 84 -2.80 -3.51 3.80
C VAL A 84 -3.98 -2.53 3.82
N ARG A 85 -4.13 -1.69 4.86
CA ARG A 85 -5.22 -0.70 4.93
C ARG A 85 -5.06 0.37 3.85
N GLU A 86 -3.85 0.86 3.65
CA GLU A 86 -3.55 1.85 2.62
C GLU A 86 -3.68 1.26 1.22
N LEU A 87 -3.08 0.07 1.00
CA LEU A 87 -3.19 -0.66 -0.26
C LEU A 87 -4.65 -0.89 -0.66
N LYS A 88 -5.48 -1.38 0.29
CA LYS A 88 -6.92 -1.59 0.06
C LYS A 88 -7.65 -0.28 -0.28
N SER A 89 -7.34 0.80 0.42
CA SER A 89 -7.97 2.10 0.17
C SER A 89 -7.59 2.63 -1.20
N TYR A 90 -6.33 2.43 -1.62
CA TYR A 90 -5.87 2.77 -2.95
C TYR A 90 -6.63 1.98 -4.03
N LEU A 91 -6.63 0.65 -3.93
CA LEU A 91 -7.35 -0.22 -4.88
C LEU A 91 -8.85 0.12 -4.95
N ALA A 92 -9.47 0.43 -3.80
CA ALA A 92 -10.89 0.82 -3.76
C ALA A 92 -11.16 2.10 -4.56
N LYS A 93 -10.28 3.11 -4.46
CA LYS A 93 -10.39 4.34 -5.25
C LYS A 93 -10.23 4.03 -6.75
N VAL A 94 -9.20 3.27 -7.12
CA VAL A 94 -8.93 2.90 -8.52
C VAL A 94 -10.16 2.23 -9.14
N ILE A 95 -10.70 1.21 -8.47
CA ILE A 95 -11.86 0.45 -8.97
C ILE A 95 -13.10 1.35 -9.04
N PHE A 96 -13.31 2.23 -8.05
CA PHE A 96 -14.43 3.16 -8.05
C PHE A 96 -14.43 4.09 -9.28
N PHE A 97 -13.27 4.66 -9.63
CA PHE A 97 -13.13 5.49 -10.83
C PHE A 97 -13.28 4.70 -12.13
N MET A 98 -13.00 3.40 -12.11
CA MET A 98 -13.13 2.52 -13.28
C MET A 98 -14.50 1.86 -13.41
N ARG A 99 -15.45 2.14 -12.51
CA ARG A 99 -16.80 1.56 -12.57
C ARG A 99 -17.48 1.82 -13.91
N ASP A 100 -17.33 3.04 -14.44
CA ASP A 100 -18.07 3.48 -15.63
C ASP A 100 -17.33 3.13 -16.95
N LYS A 101 -16.14 2.51 -16.89
CA LYS A 101 -15.35 2.08 -18.06
C LYS A 101 -15.70 0.63 -18.46
N ASP A 102 -15.36 0.20 -19.68
CA ASP A 102 -15.64 -1.17 -20.15
C ASP A 102 -15.03 -2.23 -19.21
N PRO A 103 -15.81 -3.17 -18.63
CA PRO A 103 -15.32 -4.18 -17.68
C PRO A 103 -14.19 -5.09 -18.19
N LYS A 104 -13.97 -5.19 -19.51
CA LYS A 104 -12.86 -5.97 -20.09
C LYS A 104 -11.53 -5.23 -20.13
N LEU A 105 -11.54 -3.95 -19.76
CA LEU A 105 -10.36 -3.11 -19.79
C LEU A 105 -9.49 -3.36 -18.56
N ASP A 106 -8.24 -3.73 -18.82
CA ASP A 106 -7.22 -3.93 -17.80
C ASP A 106 -6.75 -2.61 -17.20
N ILE A 107 -6.36 -2.65 -15.92
CA ILE A 107 -5.85 -1.49 -15.19
C ILE A 107 -4.40 -1.24 -15.62
N THR A 108 -4.20 -0.24 -16.47
CA THR A 108 -2.89 0.17 -17.02
C THR A 108 -2.39 1.47 -16.39
N ILE A 109 -1.08 1.73 -16.48
CA ILE A 109 -0.42 2.91 -15.90
C ILE A 109 -1.04 4.22 -16.41
N ASP A 110 -1.32 4.30 -17.71
CA ASP A 110 -1.84 5.52 -18.34
C ASP A 110 -3.20 5.94 -17.75
N MET A 111 -4.01 4.96 -17.34
CA MET A 111 -5.30 5.19 -16.68
C MET A 111 -5.16 5.64 -15.24
N LEU A 112 -4.05 5.28 -14.57
CA LEU A 112 -3.71 5.76 -13.23
C LEU A 112 -3.12 7.18 -13.27
N ALA A 113 -2.34 7.50 -14.30
CA ALA A 113 -1.68 8.80 -14.42
C ALA A 113 -2.67 9.96 -14.66
N GLY A 114 -3.74 9.72 -15.44
CA GLY A 114 -4.75 10.74 -15.75
C GLY A 114 -5.70 11.07 -14.59
N ASP A 115 -6.35 10.05 -14.01
CA ASP A 115 -7.47 10.24 -13.07
C ASP A 115 -7.04 10.17 -11.59
N ILE A 116 -5.86 9.63 -11.27
CA ILE A 116 -5.50 9.21 -9.89
C ILE A 116 -4.27 9.97 -9.33
N SER A 117 -3.64 10.86 -10.11
CA SER A 117 -2.51 11.69 -9.67
C SER A 117 -2.77 12.50 -8.39
N GLN A 118 -4.03 12.87 -8.12
CA GLN A 118 -4.44 13.61 -6.92
C GLN A 118 -4.64 12.73 -5.67
N PHE A 119 -4.70 11.40 -5.81
CA PHE A 119 -5.05 10.48 -4.73
C PHE A 119 -3.90 9.56 -4.30
N LEU A 120 -2.73 9.71 -4.94
CA LEU A 120 -1.50 9.03 -4.57
C LEU A 120 -0.87 9.73 -3.35
N PRO A 121 -0.58 9.03 -2.26
CA PRO A 121 0.34 9.53 -1.24
C PRO A 121 1.72 9.53 -1.90
N ILE A 122 2.12 10.65 -2.53
CA ILE A 122 3.38 10.87 -3.25
C ILE A 122 4.05 9.54 -3.58
N VAL A 123 3.41 8.75 -4.46
CA VAL A 123 4.20 7.76 -5.16
C VAL A 123 5.19 8.65 -5.87
N PRO A 124 6.51 8.47 -5.70
CA PRO A 124 7.43 9.00 -6.68
C PRO A 124 7.02 8.25 -7.94
N ILE A 125 6.04 8.81 -8.66
CA ILE A 125 5.69 8.45 -10.02
C ILE A 125 7.04 8.40 -10.64
N VAL A 126 7.47 7.17 -10.95
CA VAL A 126 8.83 6.92 -11.34
C VAL A 126 9.11 7.94 -12.42
N HIS A 127 10.05 8.84 -12.12
CA HIS A 127 10.45 9.98 -12.93
C HIS A 127 11.14 9.50 -14.23
N ASN A 128 10.90 8.25 -14.66
CA ASN A 128 11.58 7.54 -15.73
C ASN A 128 10.90 7.65 -17.09
N GLN A 129 10.08 8.67 -17.31
CA GLN A 129 9.84 9.16 -18.67
C GLN A 129 10.51 10.52 -18.95
N HIS A 130 11.29 11.07 -18.01
CA HIS A 130 12.14 12.24 -18.28
C HIS A 130 13.64 12.06 -18.01
N ILE A 131 14.05 11.03 -17.25
CA ILE A 131 15.50 10.80 -16.99
C ILE A 131 16.25 10.20 -18.19
N MET A 132 15.57 9.60 -19.19
CA MET A 132 16.26 9.08 -20.38
C MET A 132 16.60 10.13 -21.44
N ASN A 133 16.17 11.39 -21.28
CA ASN A 133 16.45 12.47 -22.24
C ASN A 133 17.18 13.68 -21.66
N LEU A 134 17.59 13.65 -20.38
CA LEU A 134 18.41 14.71 -19.81
C LEU A 134 19.88 14.32 -19.95
N SER A 135 20.64 15.20 -20.62
CA SER A 135 22.08 15.00 -20.78
C SER A 135 22.73 14.96 -19.39
N LEU A 136 23.81 14.19 -19.24
CA LEU A 136 24.63 14.08 -18.01
C LEU A 136 25.02 15.45 -17.38
N ARG A 137 24.89 16.52 -18.14
CA ARG A 137 25.14 17.90 -17.76
C ARG A 137 24.12 18.45 -16.75
N GLU A 138 22.84 18.13 -16.88
CA GLU A 138 21.76 18.68 -16.04
C GLU A 138 21.67 17.97 -14.68
N ALA A 139 22.03 16.68 -14.62
CA ALA A 139 22.12 15.93 -13.37
C ALA A 139 23.20 16.48 -12.42
N ARG A 140 24.23 17.15 -12.96
CA ARG A 140 25.33 17.72 -12.15
C ARG A 140 24.94 19.03 -11.46
N GLU A 141 24.14 19.87 -12.11
CA GLU A 141 23.73 21.17 -11.55
C GLU A 141 22.75 21.05 -10.38
N VAL A 142 21.90 20.02 -10.38
CA VAL A 142 20.97 19.75 -9.27
C VAL A 142 21.73 19.27 -8.02
N PHE A 143 22.85 18.57 -8.19
CA PHE A 143 23.66 18.08 -7.07
C PHE A 143 24.48 19.19 -6.41
N GLU A 144 24.99 20.16 -7.18
CA GLU A 144 25.82 21.26 -6.66
C GLU A 144 25.00 22.33 -5.91
N LYS A 145 23.68 22.45 -6.13
CA LYS A 145 22.84 23.45 -5.43
C LYS A 145 22.32 23.02 -4.05
N THR A 146 22.62 21.81 -3.59
CA THR A 146 22.12 21.29 -2.30
C THR A 146 23.22 21.11 -1.25
N ILE A 147 24.36 21.79 -1.39
CA ILE A 147 25.40 21.89 -0.36
C ILE A 147 25.57 23.35 0.05
#